data_AF-A0A1F2T6T1-F1
#
_entry.id   AF-A0A1F2T6T1-F1
#
_cell.length_a   1.000
_cell.length_b   1.000
_cell.length_c   1.000
_cell.angle_alpha   90.00
_cell.angle_beta   90.00
_cell.angle_gamma   90.00
#
_symmetry.space_group_name_H-M   'P 1'
#
loop_
_entity.id
_entity.type
_entity.pdbx_description
1 polymer ?
#
loop_
_entity_poly.entity_id
_entity_poly.type
_entity_poly.pdbx_seq_one_letter_code
_entity_poly.pdbx_strand_id
1 'polypeptide(L)'
;MLERFRRFQQLPPRQREMMEERFSILNSLTPEQRRKARQIYERHWRDLPPERRQALTEEFRRLRELSPEERQLRFASPEIQGRFNSQERDLLQQLTAL
;
A
#
# COMPACT_ATOMS: atom_id res chain seq x y z
N MET A 1 22.31 14.09 10.55
CA MET A 1 22.31 12.81 9.80
C MET A 1 22.80 11.61 10.62
N LEU A 2 23.80 11.75 11.51
CA LEU A 2 24.37 10.64 12.30
C LEU A 2 23.41 9.97 13.32
N GLU A 3 22.39 10.68 13.79
CA GLU A 3 21.47 10.18 14.83
C GLU A 3 20.46 9.13 14.31
N ARG A 4 20.04 9.25 13.03
CA ARG A 4 19.14 8.26 12.39
C ARG A 4 19.85 6.93 12.17
N PHE A 5 21.16 6.95 11.94
CA PHE A 5 21.98 5.76 11.70
C PHE A 5 22.21 4.95 12.98
N ARG A 6 22.44 5.63 14.12
CA ARG A 6 22.57 4.95 15.44
C ARG A 6 21.29 4.24 15.89
N ARG A 7 20.11 4.83 15.64
CA ARG A 7 18.82 4.14 15.91
C ARG A 7 18.61 2.93 15.00
N PHE A 8 19.07 3.00 13.74
CA PHE A 8 18.98 1.88 12.79
C PHE A 8 19.86 0.68 13.21
N GLN A 9 20.96 0.93 13.93
CA GLN A 9 21.85 -0.12 14.41
C GLN A 9 21.35 -0.89 15.63
N GLN A 10 20.43 -0.31 16.40
CA GLN A 10 19.84 -0.94 17.58
C GLN A 10 18.52 -1.66 17.30
N LEU A 11 18.05 -1.64 16.04
CA LEU A 11 16.81 -2.33 15.67
C LEU A 11 17.03 -3.85 15.63
N PRO A 12 16.10 -4.64 16.20
CA PRO A 12 16.09 -6.09 16.05
C PRO A 12 16.12 -6.49 14.56
N PRO A 13 16.70 -7.64 14.18
CA PRO A 13 16.86 -8.06 12.79
C PRO A 13 15.54 -8.04 12.00
N ARG A 14 14.43 -8.48 12.60
CA ARG A 14 13.09 -8.38 11.98
C ARG A 14 12.64 -6.96 11.64
N GLN A 15 12.97 -5.98 12.50
CA GLN A 15 12.61 -4.58 12.23
C GLN A 15 13.51 -3.97 11.16
N ARG A 16 14.76 -4.45 11.03
CA ARG A 16 15.67 -4.04 9.95
C ARG A 16 15.17 -4.55 8.61
N GLU A 17 14.78 -5.81 8.50
CA GLU A 17 14.23 -6.38 7.25
C GLU A 17 12.99 -5.60 6.79
N MET A 18 12.05 -5.32 7.70
CA MET A 18 10.87 -4.50 7.38
C MET A 18 11.26 -3.09 6.90
N MET A 19 12.31 -2.52 7.48
CA MET A 19 12.73 -1.17 7.12
C MET A 19 13.49 -1.15 5.79
N GLU A 20 14.30 -2.18 5.50
CA GLU A 20 14.98 -2.37 4.22
C GLU A 20 13.98 -2.64 3.10
N GLU A 21 12.97 -3.49 3.31
CA GLU A 21 11.89 -3.71 2.34
C GLU A 21 11.18 -2.38 2.03
N ARG A 22 10.83 -1.61 3.07
CA ARG A 22 10.23 -0.28 2.91
C ARG A 22 11.14 0.71 2.20
N PHE A 23 12.44 0.71 2.50
CA PHE A 23 13.41 1.59 1.83
C PHE A 23 13.62 1.20 0.37
N SER A 24 13.67 -0.10 0.07
CA SER A 24 13.78 -0.64 -1.27
C SER A 24 12.56 -0.25 -2.11
N ILE A 25 11.35 -0.46 -1.57
CA ILE A 25 10.10 -0.02 -2.21
C ILE A 25 10.13 1.50 -2.44
N LEU A 26 10.47 2.30 -1.43
CA LEU A 26 10.51 3.75 -1.57
C LEU A 26 11.57 4.22 -2.58
N ASN A 27 12.73 3.58 -2.67
CA ASN A 27 13.78 3.90 -3.64
C ASN A 27 13.43 3.46 -5.06
N SER A 28 12.68 2.37 -5.20
CA SER A 28 12.14 1.93 -6.49
C SER A 28 11.00 2.82 -6.99
N LEU A 29 10.33 3.56 -6.10
CA LEU A 29 9.32 4.54 -6.49
C LEU A 29 9.95 5.84 -6.98
N THR A 30 9.63 6.20 -8.22
CA THR A 30 9.95 7.48 -8.84
C THR A 30 9.36 8.65 -8.03
N PRO A 31 9.95 9.85 -8.11
CA PRO A 31 9.40 11.04 -7.46
C PRO A 31 7.94 11.34 -7.86
N GLU A 32 7.51 10.89 -9.05
CA GLU A 32 6.14 11.01 -9.51
C GLU A 32 5.20 10.01 -8.84
N GLN A 33 5.60 8.73 -8.73
CA GLN A 33 4.86 7.73 -7.95
C GLN A 33 4.73 8.13 -6.48
N ARG A 34 5.78 8.71 -5.87
CA ARG A 34 5.71 9.24 -4.49
C ARG A 34 4.69 10.37 -4.34
N ARG A 35 4.59 11.27 -5.32
CA ARG A 35 3.57 12.32 -5.33
C ARG A 35 2.16 11.74 -5.46
N LYS A 36 1.99 10.77 -6.36
CA LYS A 36 0.71 10.09 -6.58
C LYS A 36 0.24 9.33 -5.34
N ALA A 37 1.14 8.57 -4.70
CA ALA A 37 0.87 7.88 -3.43
C ALA A 37 0.41 8.86 -2.33
N ARG A 38 1.09 10.02 -2.23
CA ARG A 38 0.72 11.06 -1.27
C ARG A 38 -0.66 11.65 -1.57
N GLN A 39 -0.97 11.96 -2.83
CA GLN A 39 -2.28 12.47 -3.22
C GLN A 39 -3.41 11.48 -2.92
N ILE A 40 -3.22 10.19 -3.22
CA ILE A 40 -4.17 9.13 -2.90
C ILE A 40 -4.41 9.08 -1.38
N TYR A 41 -3.33 9.15 -0.61
CA TYR A 41 -3.41 9.16 0.85
C TYR A 41 -4.18 10.38 1.39
N GLU A 42 -3.88 11.58 0.91
CA GLU A 42 -4.48 12.82 1.41
C GLU A 42 -5.96 12.95 1.04
N ARG A 43 -6.36 12.53 -0.17
CA ARG A 43 -7.73 12.72 -0.66
C ARG A 43 -8.72 11.66 -0.20
N HIS A 44 -8.25 10.44 -0.01
CA HIS A 44 -9.14 9.30 0.21
C HIS A 44 -8.80 8.56 1.49
N TRP A 45 -7.51 8.34 1.79
CA TRP A 45 -7.12 7.53 2.95
C TRP A 45 -7.30 8.25 4.29
N ARG A 46 -7.08 9.57 4.33
CA ARG A 46 -7.17 10.40 5.54
C ARG A 46 -8.59 10.44 6.13
N ASP A 47 -9.62 10.44 5.30
CA ASP A 47 -11.01 10.49 5.77
C ASP A 47 -11.63 9.10 6.03
N LEU A 48 -10.93 8.02 5.65
CA LEU A 48 -11.45 6.67 5.90
C LEU A 48 -11.42 6.30 7.39
N PRO A 49 -12.49 5.66 7.91
CA PRO A 49 -12.49 5.05 9.23
C PRO A 49 -11.36 4.01 9.37
N PRO A 50 -10.81 3.82 10.58
CA PRO A 50 -9.71 2.88 10.81
C PRO A 50 -10.03 1.45 10.34
N GLU A 51 -11.26 0.98 10.54
CA GLU A 51 -11.70 -0.36 10.09
C GLU A 51 -11.69 -0.49 8.57
N ARG A 52 -12.08 0.56 7.84
CA ARG A 52 -12.02 0.58 6.37
C ARG A 52 -10.58 0.58 5.87
N ARG A 53 -9.71 1.35 6.52
CA ARG A 53 -8.27 1.34 6.21
C ARG A 53 -7.66 -0.05 6.38
N GLN A 54 -8.02 -0.77 7.46
CA GLN A 54 -7.56 -2.14 7.65
C GLN A 54 -8.04 -3.06 6.53
N ALA A 55 -9.33 -3.04 6.19
CA ALA A 55 -9.88 -3.87 5.12
C ALA A 55 -9.19 -3.61 3.76
N LEU A 56 -8.94 -2.34 3.41
CA LEU A 56 -8.22 -1.98 2.20
C LEU A 56 -6.76 -2.43 2.24
N THR A 57 -6.09 -2.30 3.38
CA THR A 57 -4.68 -2.72 3.54
C THR A 57 -4.54 -4.22 3.36
N GLU A 58 -5.47 -5.01 3.93
CA GLU A 58 -5.47 -6.46 3.77
C GLU A 58 -5.71 -6.88 2.33
N GLU A 59 -6.69 -6.28 1.65
CA GLU A 59 -6.96 -6.61 0.26
C GLU A 59 -5.82 -6.16 -0.66
N PHE A 60 -5.22 -4.99 -0.41
CA PHE A 60 -4.04 -4.54 -1.14
C PHE A 60 -2.87 -5.52 -1.06
N ARG A 61 -2.60 -6.08 0.13
CA ARG A 61 -1.54 -7.09 0.30
C ARG A 61 -1.81 -8.33 -0.54
N ARG A 62 -3.04 -8.84 -0.51
CA ARG A 62 -3.46 -9.99 -1.34
C ARG A 62 -3.31 -9.68 -2.82
N LEU A 63 -3.79 -8.52 -3.26
CA LEU A 63 -3.68 -8.09 -4.65
C LEU A 63 -2.22 -7.96 -5.11
N ARG A 64 -1.32 -7.49 -4.24
CA ARG A 64 0.12 -7.36 -4.56
C ARG A 64 0.77 -8.72 -4.85
N GLU A 65 0.30 -9.78 -4.21
CA GLU A 65 0.77 -11.15 -4.42
C GLU A 65 0.22 -11.77 -5.71
N LEU A 66 -0.91 -11.26 -6.22
CA LEU A 66 -1.53 -11.71 -7.46
C LEU A 66 -0.88 -11.09 -8.70
N SER A 67 -0.91 -11.83 -9.80
CA SER A 67 -0.58 -11.36 -11.16
C SER A 67 -1.58 -10.30 -11.65
N PRO A 68 -1.21 -9.41 -12.59
CA PRO A 68 -2.10 -8.37 -13.09
C PRO A 68 -3.43 -8.90 -13.67
N GLU A 69 -3.41 -10.06 -14.35
CA GLU A 69 -4.61 -10.73 -14.85
C GLU A 69 -5.52 -11.22 -13.72
N GLU A 70 -4.93 -11.86 -12.70
CA GLU A 70 -5.67 -12.33 -11.52
C GLU A 70 -6.25 -11.19 -10.69
N ARG A 71 -5.57 -10.04 -10.63
CA ARG A 71 -6.13 -8.83 -10.00
C ARG A 71 -7.40 -8.37 -10.72
N GLN A 72 -7.41 -8.37 -12.05
CA GLN A 72 -8.62 -7.99 -12.80
C GLN A 72 -9.78 -8.95 -12.51
N LEU A 73 -9.51 -10.26 -12.49
CA LEU A 73 -10.50 -11.26 -12.09
C LEU A 73 -10.99 -11.05 -10.65
N ARG A 74 -10.08 -10.72 -9.73
CA ARG A 74 -10.41 -10.40 -8.33
C ARG A 74 -11.31 -9.17 -8.24
N PHE A 75 -11.02 -8.09 -8.96
CA PHE A 75 -11.86 -6.89 -9.02
C PHE A 75 -13.23 -7.14 -9.66
N ALA A 76 -13.31 -8.05 -10.63
CA ALA A 76 -14.55 -8.49 -11.25
C ALA A 76 -15.37 -9.43 -10.35
N SER A 77 -14.78 -9.97 -9.27
CA SER A 77 -15.48 -10.91 -8.38
C SER A 77 -16.60 -10.23 -7.57
N PRO A 78 -17.71 -10.95 -7.30
CA PRO A 78 -18.80 -10.43 -6.47
C PRO A 78 -18.37 -10.17 -5.02
N GLU A 79 -17.31 -10.84 -4.55
CA GLU A 79 -16.73 -10.61 -3.22
C GLU A 79 -16.18 -9.18 -3.09
N ILE A 80 -15.40 -8.72 -4.07
CA ILE A 80 -14.87 -7.35 -4.09
C ILE A 80 -15.99 -6.32 -4.30
N GLN A 81 -16.94 -6.60 -5.18
CA GLN A 81 -18.05 -5.70 -5.49
C GLN A 81 -19.00 -5.49 -4.31
N GLY A 82 -19.23 -6.52 -3.49
CA GLY A 82 -20.06 -6.42 -2.28
C GLY A 82 -19.32 -5.83 -1.09
N ARG A 83 -18.00 -6.07 -0.96
CA ARG A 83 -17.21 -5.62 0.20
C ARG A 83 -16.74 -4.17 0.09
N PHE A 84 -16.46 -3.69 -1.11
CA PHE A 84 -15.87 -2.37 -1.37
C PHE A 84 -16.73 -1.56 -2.34
N ASN A 85 -16.94 -0.28 -2.01
CA ASN A 85 -17.65 0.64 -2.90
C ASN A 85 -16.79 1.03 -4.12
N SER A 86 -17.35 1.81 -5.05
CA SER A 86 -16.63 2.23 -6.26
C SER A 86 -15.37 3.07 -5.99
N GLN A 87 -15.38 3.95 -4.99
CA GLN A 87 -14.21 4.77 -4.63
C GLN A 87 -13.11 3.93 -3.97
N GLU A 88 -13.49 2.98 -3.12
CA GLU A 88 -12.56 2.06 -2.46
C GLU A 88 -11.86 1.13 -3.46
N ARG A 89 -12.60 0.62 -4.45
CA ARG A 89 -12.04 -0.22 -5.52
C ARG A 89 -11.08 0.55 -6.43
N ASP A 90 -11.44 1.76 -6.82
CA ASP A 90 -10.56 2.64 -7.60
C ASP A 90 -9.26 2.94 -6.84
N LEU A 91 -9.37 3.21 -5.53
CA LEU A 91 -8.19 3.43 -4.68
C LEU A 91 -7.29 2.18 -4.62
N LEU A 92 -7.85 0.99 -4.44
CA LEU A 92 -7.07 -0.26 -4.49
C LEU A 92 -6.37 -0.43 -5.84
N GLN A 93 -7.05 -0.15 -6.95
CA GLN A 93 -6.47 -0.22 -8.30
C GLN A 93 -5.30 0.76 -8.44
N GLN A 94 -5.49 2.03 -8.02
CA GLN A 94 -4.44 3.04 -8.07
C GLN A 94 -3.22 2.67 -7.21
N LEU A 95 -3.44 2.11 -6.02
CA LEU A 95 -2.37 1.66 -5.12
C LEU A 95 -1.59 0.47 -5.70
N THR A 96 -2.27 -0.47 -6.36
CA THR A 96 -1.61 -1.61 -7.01
C THR A 96 -0.84 -1.24 -8.29
N ALA A 97 -1.06 -0.04 -8.82
CA ALA A 97 -0.39 0.50 -10.00
C ALA A 97 0.78 1.44 -9.66
N LEU A 98 1.07 1.64 -8.36
CA LEU A 98 2.25 2.36 -7.88
C LEU A 98 3.48 1.45 -7.91
#